data_AF-A0A1X1ZPS7-F1
#
_entry.id   AF-A0A1X1ZPS7-F1
#
_cell.length_a   1.000
_cell.length_b   1.000
_cell.length_c   1.000
_cell.angle_alpha   90.00
_cell.angle_beta   90.00
_cell.angle_gamma   90.00
#
_symmetry.space_group_name_H-M   'P 1'
#
loop_
_entity.id
_entity.type
_entity.pdbx_description
1 polymer ?
#
loop_
_entity_poly.entity_id
_entity_poly.type
_entity_poly.pdbx_seq_one_letter_code
_entity_poly.pdbx_strand_id
1 'polypeptide(L)'
;MSRLGPLSSALLSFGLLVGQSAVGPPVAGATPEPGAGQTPAPRPSVATPQTWGSCGQFATDTNDVPTAQCTTVSVPVDYDNPGGGQAKLAVIRVPATGQRIGALLVNPGGPGGSAVDMVAGMASDLEGTPIRQNFDLVGFDPRGVGHSTPALRCRSDAEFDAYRREPMVDYSPAGVAHIEQLYQQVAQQCLTRMGTGFLANVGTASVARDMDMVRQALGDDQINYLGYSYGTELGTAYLEKFGAHVRTMVLDGAIDPIVGPVDENVQQMAGFQTAFNDYAADCARSPGCPLGTDPAQFINRYHALVDPLVAKPGRTSDPRGLGYADATTGTINALYTPAHWKYLTSGLLGLQRGTDAGDLLLLADDYEGRGRGGHYTNDQDAFNAIRCVDAPSPKDSASWVSADQRIRQAAPFLSYGQFTGSAPRDLCALWPVPATSTPHAASPAAPGKVIVVSTTHDPATPYQAGVNLARQLGGPLITYDGTQHTAVFNGDQCVDAAVMRYLVAGTLPPPSYRCKS
;
A
#
# COMPACT_ATOMS: atom_id res chain seq x y z
N MET A 1 -28.48 -14.56 -10.32
CA MET A 1 -29.92 -14.85 -10.49
C MET A 1 -30.62 -13.60 -11.01
N SER A 2 -31.71 -13.79 -11.73
CA SER A 2 -32.30 -12.88 -12.73
C SER A 2 -32.99 -11.60 -12.22
N ARG A 3 -32.82 -10.53 -13.01
CA ARG A 3 -33.81 -9.54 -13.52
C ARG A 3 -34.69 -8.75 -12.53
N LEU A 4 -34.74 -7.42 -12.74
CA LEU A 4 -35.95 -6.66 -13.13
C LEU A 4 -35.64 -5.15 -13.32
N GLY A 5 -35.81 -4.62 -14.53
CA GLY A 5 -36.31 -3.26 -14.75
C GLY A 5 -37.71 -3.35 -15.39
N PRO A 6 -38.30 -2.32 -16.02
CA PRO A 6 -38.09 -0.84 -15.97
C PRO A 6 -39.45 -0.09 -15.77
N LEU A 7 -39.49 1.26 -15.92
CA LEU A 7 -40.63 2.12 -16.40
C LEU A 7 -40.21 3.62 -16.27
N SER A 8 -39.93 4.37 -17.34
CA SER A 8 -40.82 5.27 -18.14
C SER A 8 -41.39 6.47 -17.35
N SER A 9 -41.52 7.73 -17.80
CA SER A 9 -41.21 8.54 -18.99
C SER A 9 -41.83 9.94 -18.71
N ALA A 10 -41.25 11.06 -19.20
CA ALA A 10 -41.89 12.33 -19.65
C ALA A 10 -40.86 13.49 -19.61
N LEU A 11 -40.33 14.00 -20.72
CA LEU A 11 -40.87 15.02 -21.64
C LEU A 11 -41.19 16.38 -21.01
N LEU A 12 -40.37 17.39 -21.32
CA LEU A 12 -40.82 18.75 -21.67
C LEU A 12 -39.69 19.50 -22.43
N SER A 13 -40.04 19.97 -23.62
CA SER A 13 -39.23 20.76 -24.55
C SER A 13 -39.52 22.26 -24.44
N PHE A 14 -38.66 23.06 -25.10
CA PHE A 14 -38.65 24.52 -25.39
C PHE A 14 -37.68 25.35 -24.53
N GLY A 15 -36.85 26.24 -25.08
CA GLY A 15 -36.68 26.66 -26.48
C GLY A 15 -35.34 27.35 -26.73
N LEU A 16 -35.06 27.56 -28.02
CA LEU A 16 -33.90 28.26 -28.57
C LEU A 16 -33.79 29.71 -28.09
N LEU A 17 -32.55 30.20 -27.97
CA LEU A 17 -32.17 31.50 -28.51
C LEU A 17 -30.68 31.52 -28.88
N VAL A 18 -30.46 31.90 -30.14
CA VAL A 18 -29.19 32.08 -30.83
C VAL A 18 -28.58 33.42 -30.44
N GLY A 19 -27.26 33.45 -30.24
CA GLY A 19 -26.48 34.69 -30.13
C GLY A 19 -25.03 34.44 -30.54
N GLN A 20 -24.72 34.73 -31.81
CA GLN A 20 -23.40 34.60 -32.43
C GLN A 20 -22.45 35.74 -32.04
N SER A 21 -21.19 35.35 -31.81
CA SER A 21 -19.95 35.92 -32.36
C SER A 21 -19.58 37.39 -32.11
N ALA A 22 -18.41 37.59 -31.48
CA ALA A 22 -17.41 38.54 -31.98
C ALA A 22 -16.00 38.14 -31.51
N VAL A 23 -15.19 37.70 -32.46
CA VAL A 23 -13.74 37.52 -32.38
C VAL A 23 -13.07 38.88 -32.63
N GLY A 24 -12.15 39.29 -31.77
CA GLY A 24 -11.24 40.42 -32.00
C GLY A 24 -9.78 39.94 -32.13
N PRO A 25 -8.99 40.45 -33.09
CA PRO A 25 -7.62 40.00 -33.36
C PRO A 25 -6.59 40.55 -32.34
N PRO A 26 -5.37 39.95 -32.26
CA PRO A 26 -4.41 40.20 -31.20
C PRO A 26 -3.62 41.51 -31.41
N VAL A 27 -3.29 42.17 -30.29
CA VAL A 27 -2.38 43.31 -30.25
C VAL A 27 -0.95 42.80 -30.24
N ALA A 28 -0.17 43.22 -31.25
CA ALA A 28 1.26 42.93 -31.36
C ALA A 28 2.04 43.65 -30.24
N GLY A 29 2.59 42.88 -29.31
CA GLY A 29 3.64 43.31 -28.39
C GLY A 29 5.00 42.90 -28.94
N ALA A 30 5.92 43.86 -29.07
CA ALA A 30 7.28 43.64 -29.55
C ALA A 30 8.06 42.68 -28.63
N THR A 31 8.62 41.62 -29.23
CA THR A 31 9.58 40.71 -28.61
C THR A 31 10.95 41.38 -28.43
N PRO A 32 11.57 41.33 -27.24
CA PRO A 32 13.01 41.60 -27.10
C PRO A 32 13.83 40.48 -27.74
N GLU A 33 14.91 40.83 -28.44
CA GLU A 33 15.93 39.90 -28.93
C GLU A 33 16.53 39.06 -27.77
N PRO A 34 16.70 37.74 -27.93
CA PRO A 34 17.45 36.95 -26.96
C PRO A 34 18.95 37.25 -27.09
N GLY A 35 19.54 37.76 -26.01
CA GLY A 35 20.99 37.88 -25.86
C GLY A 35 21.67 36.52 -26.02
N ALA A 36 22.70 36.48 -26.87
CA ALA A 36 23.62 35.37 -27.00
C ALA A 36 24.34 35.14 -25.65
N GLY A 37 24.07 34.03 -24.98
CA GLY A 37 24.76 33.69 -23.73
C GLY A 37 24.10 32.72 -22.76
N GLN A 38 23.03 32.01 -23.14
CA GLN A 38 22.49 30.92 -22.32
C GLN A 38 22.73 29.59 -23.04
N THR A 39 23.58 28.76 -22.45
CA THR A 39 23.66 27.33 -22.75
C THR A 39 22.24 26.77 -22.73
N PRO A 40 21.75 26.11 -23.79
CA PRO A 40 20.40 25.56 -23.77
C PRO A 40 20.28 24.60 -22.59
N ALA A 41 19.34 24.88 -21.68
CA ALA A 41 18.85 23.86 -20.79
C ALA A 41 18.49 22.63 -21.64
N PRO A 42 18.82 21.40 -21.21
CA PRO A 42 18.46 20.21 -21.97
C PRO A 42 16.96 20.27 -22.28
N ARG A 43 16.62 20.23 -23.56
CA ARG A 43 15.23 20.18 -24.02
C ARG A 43 14.53 19.04 -23.28
N PRO A 44 13.27 19.21 -22.85
CA PRO A 44 12.50 18.08 -22.34
C PRO A 44 12.59 16.97 -23.37
N SER A 45 13.07 15.81 -22.94
CA SER A 45 12.97 14.57 -23.70
C SER A 45 11.52 14.50 -24.17
N VAL A 46 11.30 14.57 -25.49
CA VAL A 46 9.98 14.32 -26.05
C VAL A 46 9.65 12.90 -25.61
N ALA A 47 8.65 12.76 -24.74
CA ALA A 47 8.24 11.47 -24.22
C ALA A 47 8.04 10.52 -25.40
N THR A 48 8.76 9.39 -25.40
CA THR A 48 8.63 8.40 -26.47
C THR A 48 7.16 7.98 -26.51
N PRO A 49 6.46 8.11 -27.67
CA PRO A 49 5.07 7.72 -27.77
C PRO A 49 4.88 6.27 -27.31
N GLN A 50 4.00 6.06 -26.34
CA GLN A 50 3.73 4.72 -25.84
C GLN A 50 2.75 3.99 -26.74
N THR A 51 3.05 2.74 -27.06
CA THR A 51 2.13 1.86 -27.79
C THR A 51 1.29 1.10 -26.79
N TRP A 52 0.04 1.53 -26.61
CA TRP A 52 -0.93 0.86 -25.75
C TRP A 52 -1.53 -0.34 -26.47
N GLY A 53 -1.52 -1.50 -25.81
CA GLY A 53 -2.04 -2.75 -26.34
C GLY A 53 -2.99 -3.44 -25.37
N SER A 54 -3.34 -4.68 -25.69
CA SER A 54 -4.14 -5.54 -24.82
C SER A 54 -3.38 -5.90 -23.54
N CYS A 55 -4.10 -6.03 -22.43
CA CYS A 55 -3.53 -6.39 -21.13
C CYS A 55 -3.20 -7.88 -20.92
N GLY A 56 -3.37 -8.73 -21.94
CA GLY A 56 -3.09 -10.17 -21.84
C GLY A 56 -1.62 -10.54 -21.52
N GLN A 57 -0.71 -9.56 -21.51
CA GLN A 57 0.66 -9.73 -21.04
C GLN A 57 0.82 -9.64 -19.51
N PHE A 58 -0.12 -9.01 -18.81
CA PHE A 58 -0.07 -8.76 -17.36
C PHE A 58 -1.21 -9.47 -16.63
N ALA A 59 -2.42 -9.42 -17.18
CA ALA A 59 -3.61 -10.02 -16.60
C ALA A 59 -4.03 -11.27 -17.37
N THR A 60 -4.25 -12.38 -16.65
CA THR A 60 -4.77 -13.63 -17.22
C THR A 60 -6.27 -13.58 -17.50
N ASP A 61 -7.01 -12.69 -16.83
CA ASP A 61 -8.43 -12.41 -17.07
C ASP A 61 -8.66 -10.89 -17.07
N THR A 62 -9.20 -10.37 -18.18
CA THR A 62 -9.62 -8.96 -18.31
C THR A 62 -11.09 -8.84 -18.68
N ASN A 63 -11.89 -9.89 -18.46
CA ASN A 63 -13.30 -9.91 -18.82
C ASN A 63 -14.10 -8.82 -18.10
N ASP A 64 -13.71 -8.49 -16.86
CA ASP A 64 -14.36 -7.44 -16.06
C ASP A 64 -13.93 -6.03 -16.47
N VAL A 65 -12.83 -5.89 -17.23
CA VAL A 65 -12.30 -4.61 -17.72
C VAL A 65 -11.91 -4.69 -19.21
N PRO A 66 -12.87 -4.95 -20.12
CA PRO A 66 -12.58 -5.22 -21.54
C PRO A 66 -11.98 -4.02 -22.29
N THR A 67 -12.11 -2.81 -21.73
CA THR A 67 -11.52 -1.58 -22.28
C THR A 67 -10.11 -1.29 -21.75
N ALA A 68 -9.58 -2.12 -20.85
CA ALA A 68 -8.26 -1.93 -20.28
C ALA A 68 -7.17 -1.99 -21.37
N GLN A 69 -6.21 -1.08 -21.24
CA GLN A 69 -5.07 -0.94 -22.12
C GLN A 69 -3.79 -1.01 -21.31
N CYS A 70 -2.80 -1.72 -21.81
CA CYS A 70 -1.56 -1.95 -21.10
C CYS A 70 -0.34 -1.57 -21.95
N THR A 71 0.72 -1.13 -21.28
CA THR A 71 2.03 -0.84 -21.88
C THR A 71 3.14 -1.05 -20.86
N THR A 72 4.39 -0.96 -21.32
CA THR A 72 5.55 -0.84 -20.44
C THR A 72 6.25 0.50 -20.63
N VAL A 73 6.55 1.20 -19.53
CA VAL A 73 7.36 2.44 -19.55
C VAL A 73 8.78 2.12 -19.12
N SER A 74 9.76 2.39 -19.99
CA SER A 74 11.18 2.20 -19.66
C SER A 74 11.71 3.36 -18.81
N VAL A 75 12.41 3.02 -17.73
CA VAL A 75 13.07 3.98 -16.83
C VAL A 75 14.47 3.49 -16.47
N PRO A 76 15.44 4.39 -16.27
CA PRO A 76 16.76 3.96 -15.86
C PRO A 76 16.69 3.37 -14.45
N VAL A 77 17.40 2.26 -14.23
CA VAL A 77 17.57 1.68 -12.89
C VAL A 77 18.24 2.72 -12.00
N ASP A 78 19.30 3.36 -12.47
CA ASP A 78 19.99 4.43 -11.75
C ASP A 78 19.78 5.76 -12.49
N TYR A 79 19.09 6.70 -11.85
CA TYR A 79 18.82 8.02 -12.44
C TYR A 79 20.07 8.91 -12.55
N ASP A 80 21.14 8.61 -11.79
CA ASP A 80 22.43 9.27 -11.92
C ASP A 80 23.27 8.65 -13.07
N ASN A 81 22.83 7.50 -13.60
CA ASN A 81 23.40 6.85 -14.78
C ASN A 81 22.30 6.46 -15.80
N PRO A 82 21.67 7.43 -16.48
CA PRO A 82 20.50 7.18 -17.35
C PRO A 82 20.79 6.32 -18.59
N GLY A 83 22.06 6.17 -18.97
CA GLY A 83 22.49 5.27 -20.05
C GLY A 83 22.72 3.81 -19.62
N GLY A 84 22.55 3.51 -18.33
CA GLY A 84 22.76 2.17 -17.76
C GLY A 84 21.59 1.20 -17.97
N GLY A 85 21.49 0.23 -17.04
CA GLY A 85 20.40 -0.74 -17.04
C GLY A 85 19.04 -0.07 -16.94
N GLN A 86 18.04 -0.65 -17.61
CA GLN A 86 16.68 -0.12 -17.66
C GLN A 86 15.73 -1.07 -16.94
N ALA A 87 14.81 -0.52 -16.16
CA ALA A 87 13.62 -1.21 -15.69
C ALA A 87 12.47 -0.90 -16.66
N LYS A 88 11.52 -1.83 -16.78
CA LYS A 88 10.28 -1.65 -17.54
C LYS A 88 9.12 -1.72 -16.57
N LEU A 89 8.46 -0.59 -16.37
CA LEU A 89 7.32 -0.45 -15.49
C LEU A 89 6.08 -0.94 -16.23
N ALA A 90 5.36 -1.93 -15.69
CA ALA A 90 4.07 -2.33 -16.21
C ALA A 90 3.03 -1.27 -15.86
N VAL A 91 2.22 -0.86 -16.84
CA VAL A 91 1.19 0.16 -16.68
C VAL A 91 -0.11 -0.34 -17.27
N ILE A 92 -1.19 -0.27 -16.49
CA ILE A 92 -2.57 -0.45 -16.92
C ILE A 92 -3.28 0.90 -16.96
N ARG A 93 -4.14 1.08 -17.95
CA ARG A 93 -5.06 2.21 -18.09
C ARG A 93 -6.45 1.68 -18.43
N VAL A 94 -7.44 2.03 -17.62
CA VAL A 94 -8.86 1.82 -17.94
C VAL A 94 -9.45 3.19 -18.34
N PRO A 95 -9.71 3.43 -19.64
CA PRO A 95 -10.14 4.75 -20.13
C PRO A 95 -11.43 5.24 -19.48
N ALA A 96 -11.56 6.54 -19.28
CA ALA A 96 -12.81 7.16 -18.81
C ALA A 96 -13.98 6.81 -19.75
N THR A 97 -15.18 6.66 -19.21
CA THR A 97 -16.41 6.39 -20.00
C THR A 97 -17.08 7.66 -20.51
N GLY A 98 -16.75 8.83 -19.94
CA GLY A 98 -17.32 10.14 -20.26
C GLY A 98 -16.26 11.19 -20.60
N GLN A 99 -16.45 12.41 -20.10
CA GLN A 99 -15.53 13.52 -20.35
C GLN A 99 -14.28 13.39 -19.48
N ARG A 100 -13.17 13.03 -20.11
CA ARG A 100 -11.86 12.89 -19.45
C ARG A 100 -11.36 14.21 -18.87
N ILE A 101 -11.12 14.24 -17.55
CA ILE A 101 -10.39 15.28 -16.81
C ILE A 101 -8.88 15.02 -16.85
N GLY A 102 -8.46 13.75 -16.69
CA GLY A 102 -7.05 13.36 -16.63
C GLY A 102 -6.86 11.91 -16.21
N ALA A 103 -5.62 11.51 -15.96
CA ALA A 103 -5.31 10.24 -15.31
C ALA A 103 -5.49 10.31 -13.78
N LEU A 104 -6.11 9.30 -13.19
CA LEU A 104 -6.09 9.03 -11.75
C LEU A 104 -5.17 7.83 -11.49
N LEU A 105 -3.95 8.12 -11.03
CA LEU A 105 -2.98 7.11 -10.64
C LEU A 105 -3.34 6.57 -9.27
N VAL A 106 -3.38 5.24 -9.14
CA VAL A 106 -3.65 4.53 -7.89
C VAL A 106 -2.40 3.76 -7.46
N ASN A 107 -2.11 3.76 -6.16
CA ASN A 107 -1.09 2.87 -5.59
C ASN A 107 -1.63 2.19 -4.32
N PRO A 108 -1.62 0.84 -4.24
CA PRO A 108 -2.14 0.09 -3.10
C PRO A 108 -1.28 0.22 -1.83
N GLY A 109 -0.03 0.65 -1.96
CA GLY A 109 0.95 0.56 -0.90
C GLY A 109 1.66 -0.79 -0.86
N GLY A 110 1.75 -1.36 0.34
CA GLY A 110 2.67 -2.45 0.66
C GLY A 110 3.87 -1.91 1.46
N PRO A 111 4.98 -1.49 0.82
CA PRO A 111 5.32 -1.54 -0.60
C PRO A 111 5.28 -2.96 -1.18
N GLY A 112 5.24 -3.10 -2.51
CA GLY A 112 5.23 -4.41 -3.18
C GLY A 112 3.87 -4.87 -3.70
N GLY A 113 2.78 -4.14 -3.41
CA GLY A 113 1.48 -4.41 -4.02
C GLY A 113 1.46 -4.00 -5.51
N SER A 114 0.85 -4.84 -6.36
CA SER A 114 0.64 -4.51 -7.78
C SER A 114 -0.49 -3.49 -7.93
N ALA A 115 -0.16 -2.30 -8.42
CA ALA A 115 -1.17 -1.30 -8.78
C ALA A 115 -1.90 -1.69 -10.07
N VAL A 116 -1.24 -2.48 -10.94
CA VAL A 116 -1.88 -3.04 -12.14
C VAL A 116 -3.03 -3.95 -11.75
N ASP A 117 -2.80 -4.90 -10.84
CA ASP A 117 -3.83 -5.82 -10.38
C ASP A 117 -4.93 -5.09 -9.59
N MET A 118 -4.55 -4.12 -8.75
CA MET A 118 -5.52 -3.30 -8.02
C MET A 118 -6.45 -2.55 -8.96
N VAL A 119 -5.93 -1.89 -10.00
CA VAL A 119 -6.74 -1.12 -10.95
C VAL A 119 -7.62 -2.04 -11.81
N ALA A 120 -7.13 -3.23 -12.18
CA ALA A 120 -7.93 -4.21 -12.89
C ALA A 120 -9.18 -4.63 -12.07
N GLY A 121 -9.04 -4.82 -10.76
CA GLY A 121 -10.18 -5.10 -9.87
C GLY A 121 -11.06 -3.87 -9.62
N MET A 122 -10.45 -2.78 -9.14
CA MET A 122 -11.13 -1.55 -8.70
C MET A 122 -11.97 -0.89 -9.80
N ALA A 123 -11.56 -0.98 -11.07
CA ALA A 123 -12.28 -0.33 -12.15
C ALA A 123 -13.74 -0.82 -12.28
N SER A 124 -13.97 -2.11 -12.00
CA SER A 124 -15.31 -2.72 -12.06
C SER A 124 -16.20 -2.24 -10.90
N ASP A 125 -15.66 -2.14 -9.69
CA ASP A 125 -16.37 -1.67 -8.50
C ASP A 125 -16.76 -0.19 -8.60
N LEU A 126 -15.98 0.60 -9.34
CA LEU A 126 -16.23 2.03 -9.56
C LEU A 126 -17.09 2.32 -10.79
N GLU A 127 -17.59 1.32 -11.51
CA GLU A 127 -18.36 1.53 -12.73
C GLU A 127 -19.63 2.37 -12.47
N GLY A 128 -19.95 3.29 -13.38
CA GLY A 128 -21.05 4.24 -13.20
C GLY A 128 -20.81 5.37 -12.21
N THR A 129 -19.71 5.38 -11.45
CA THR A 129 -19.36 6.50 -10.55
C THR A 129 -18.79 7.70 -11.32
N PRO A 130 -18.78 8.90 -10.72
CA PRO A 130 -18.06 10.05 -11.28
C PRO A 130 -16.58 9.80 -11.55
N ILE A 131 -15.94 8.86 -10.86
CA ILE A 131 -14.53 8.52 -11.11
C ILE A 131 -14.37 7.89 -12.49
N ARG A 132 -15.09 6.80 -12.77
CA ARG A 132 -15.04 6.10 -14.07
C ARG A 132 -15.52 6.95 -15.23
N GLN A 133 -16.43 7.90 -14.97
CA GLN A 133 -16.89 8.84 -15.99
C GLN A 133 -15.84 9.89 -16.38
N ASN A 134 -14.97 10.31 -15.44
CA ASN A 134 -14.13 11.49 -15.62
C ASN A 134 -12.62 11.20 -15.63
N PHE A 135 -12.16 10.03 -15.18
CA PHE A 135 -10.73 9.71 -15.12
C PHE A 135 -10.41 8.44 -15.89
N ASP A 136 -9.28 8.48 -16.59
CA ASP A 136 -8.57 7.25 -16.92
C ASP A 136 -8.04 6.69 -15.59
N LEU A 137 -8.49 5.51 -15.18
CA LEU A 137 -7.96 4.85 -13.98
C LEU A 137 -6.65 4.19 -14.35
N VAL A 138 -5.57 4.54 -13.67
CA VAL A 138 -4.21 4.12 -14.04
C VAL A 138 -3.51 3.49 -12.85
N GLY A 139 -2.93 2.32 -13.08
CA GLY A 139 -2.02 1.66 -12.14
C GLY A 139 -0.68 1.46 -12.82
N PHE A 140 0.42 1.74 -12.13
CA PHE A 140 1.74 1.30 -12.56
C PHE A 140 2.38 0.51 -11.45
N ASP A 141 2.95 -0.64 -11.80
CA ASP A 141 3.72 -1.42 -10.84
C ASP A 141 5.09 -0.76 -10.67
N PRO A 142 5.50 -0.38 -9.45
CA PRO A 142 6.83 0.17 -9.21
C PRO A 142 7.95 -0.76 -9.72
N ARG A 143 9.15 -0.20 -9.91
CA ARG A 143 10.35 -0.99 -10.26
C ARG A 143 10.50 -2.21 -9.33
N GLY A 144 10.57 -3.39 -9.91
CA GLY A 144 10.71 -4.63 -9.14
C GLY A 144 9.42 -5.22 -8.56
N VAL A 145 8.27 -4.58 -8.75
CA VAL A 145 6.97 -4.99 -8.20
C VAL A 145 6.06 -5.60 -9.27
N GLY A 146 5.24 -6.58 -8.90
CA GLY A 146 4.20 -7.15 -9.76
C GLY A 146 4.71 -7.57 -11.13
N HIS A 147 4.16 -6.94 -12.17
CA HIS A 147 4.46 -7.22 -13.57
C HIS A 147 5.66 -6.44 -14.12
N SER A 148 6.24 -5.53 -13.34
CA SER A 148 7.42 -4.74 -13.75
C SER A 148 8.69 -5.59 -13.78
N THR A 149 9.58 -5.29 -14.73
CA THR A 149 10.82 -6.06 -14.95
C THR A 149 12.07 -5.21 -14.76
N PRO A 150 13.17 -5.77 -14.19
CA PRO A 150 13.25 -7.10 -13.60
C PRO A 150 12.39 -7.23 -12.33
N ALA A 151 11.72 -8.36 -12.15
CA ALA A 151 10.91 -8.63 -10.97
C ALA A 151 11.82 -8.88 -9.77
N LEU A 152 11.54 -8.23 -8.63
CA LEU A 152 12.35 -8.38 -7.43
C LEU A 152 12.08 -9.72 -6.77
N ARG A 153 13.04 -10.64 -6.87
CA ARG A 153 12.93 -12.00 -6.33
C ARG A 153 14.17 -12.41 -5.58
N CYS A 154 14.04 -12.54 -4.28
CA CYS A 154 15.05 -13.00 -3.37
C CYS A 154 14.91 -14.50 -3.07
N ARG A 155 13.69 -15.00 -2.98
CA ARG A 155 13.39 -16.38 -2.54
C ARG A 155 12.57 -17.13 -3.58
N SER A 156 12.77 -18.43 -3.65
CA SER A 156 11.90 -19.38 -4.33
C SER A 156 10.73 -19.75 -3.42
N ASP A 157 9.66 -20.32 -3.98
CA ASP A 157 8.48 -20.75 -3.21
C ASP A 157 8.84 -21.68 -2.04
N ALA A 158 9.79 -22.60 -2.26
CA ALA A 158 10.26 -23.52 -1.22
C ALA A 158 11.07 -22.82 -0.12
N GLU A 159 11.83 -21.77 -0.44
CA GLU A 159 12.56 -20.96 0.53
C GLU A 159 11.59 -20.09 1.36
N PHE A 160 10.54 -19.57 0.74
CA PHE A 160 9.44 -18.90 1.44
C PHE A 160 8.71 -19.84 2.41
N ASP A 161 8.28 -21.02 1.93
CA ASP A 161 7.63 -22.04 2.77
C ASP A 161 8.57 -22.52 3.90
N ALA A 162 9.88 -22.58 3.68
CA ALA A 162 10.85 -22.89 4.73
C ALA A 162 10.93 -21.78 5.79
N TYR A 163 11.03 -20.53 5.36
CA TYR A 163 11.09 -19.37 6.25
C TYR A 163 9.83 -19.24 7.12
N ARG A 164 8.64 -19.44 6.55
CA ARG A 164 7.36 -19.37 7.29
C ARG A 164 7.17 -20.46 8.35
N ARG A 165 7.93 -21.56 8.27
CA ARG A 165 7.91 -22.63 9.29
C ARG A 165 8.70 -22.28 10.53
N GLU A 166 9.62 -21.32 10.45
CA GLU A 166 10.38 -20.86 11.61
C GLU A 166 9.46 -20.08 12.55
N PRO A 167 9.33 -20.46 13.84
CA PRO A 167 8.44 -19.73 14.76
C PRO A 167 8.88 -18.29 15.03
N MET A 168 10.18 -17.98 14.91
CA MET A 168 10.77 -16.67 15.16
C MET A 168 10.53 -16.09 16.57
N VAL A 169 10.38 -16.95 17.58
CA VAL A 169 10.03 -16.55 18.97
C VAL A 169 11.13 -16.71 20.02
N ASP A 170 12.20 -17.46 19.74
CA ASP A 170 13.29 -17.65 20.71
C ASP A 170 14.23 -16.44 20.69
N TYR A 171 14.07 -15.56 21.68
CA TYR A 171 14.91 -14.38 21.86
C TYR A 171 16.00 -14.60 22.91
N SER A 172 16.38 -15.85 23.20
CA SER A 172 17.66 -16.13 23.86
C SER A 172 18.84 -15.71 22.97
N PRO A 173 20.06 -15.54 23.50
CA PRO A 173 21.22 -15.21 22.66
C PRO A 173 21.45 -16.18 21.49
N ALA A 174 21.15 -17.46 21.67
CA ALA A 174 21.25 -18.47 20.60
C ALA A 174 20.14 -18.30 19.55
N GLY A 175 18.88 -18.10 20.00
CA GLY A 175 17.77 -17.85 19.10
C GLY A 175 17.90 -16.54 18.31
N VAL A 176 18.40 -15.48 18.96
CA VAL A 176 18.77 -14.22 18.28
C VAL A 176 19.81 -14.46 17.18
N ALA A 177 20.88 -15.22 17.46
CA ALA A 177 21.88 -15.54 16.46
C ALA A 177 21.31 -16.34 15.27
N HIS A 178 20.39 -17.28 15.54
CA HIS A 178 19.69 -18.05 14.50
C HIS A 178 18.79 -17.16 13.63
N ILE A 179 17.96 -16.31 14.24
CA ILE A 179 17.07 -15.39 13.52
C ILE A 179 17.87 -14.42 12.65
N GLU A 180 18.93 -13.81 13.18
CA GLU A 180 19.78 -12.93 12.39
C GLU A 180 20.51 -13.68 11.26
N GLN A 181 20.88 -14.95 11.46
CA GLN A 181 21.45 -15.78 10.40
C GLN A 181 20.43 -16.02 9.27
N LEU A 182 19.16 -16.25 9.59
CA LEU A 182 18.10 -16.35 8.58
C LEU A 182 17.93 -15.03 7.81
N TYR A 183 17.93 -13.89 8.51
CA TYR A 183 17.87 -12.58 7.85
C TYR A 183 19.08 -12.31 6.94
N GLN A 184 20.29 -12.66 7.37
CA GLN A 184 21.49 -12.57 6.54
C GLN A 184 21.38 -13.44 5.28
N GLN A 185 20.82 -14.65 5.40
CA GLN A 185 20.59 -15.52 4.24
C GLN A 185 19.62 -14.88 3.25
N VAL A 186 18.49 -14.34 3.71
CA VAL A 186 17.51 -13.65 2.86
C VAL A 186 18.15 -12.45 2.16
N ALA A 187 18.85 -11.58 2.91
CA ALA A 187 19.56 -10.42 2.37
C ALA A 187 20.60 -10.82 1.31
N GLN A 188 21.37 -11.89 1.55
CA GLN A 188 22.36 -12.39 0.61
C GLN A 188 21.73 -13.00 -0.64
N GLN A 189 20.61 -13.73 -0.51
CA GLN A 189 19.86 -14.25 -1.65
C GLN A 189 19.33 -13.12 -2.53
N CYS A 190 18.78 -12.05 -1.93
CA CYS A 190 18.41 -10.83 -2.66
C CYS A 190 19.61 -10.26 -3.42
N LEU A 191 20.75 -10.08 -2.74
CA LEU A 191 21.95 -9.52 -3.35
C LEU A 191 22.44 -10.34 -4.53
N THR A 192 22.47 -11.67 -4.39
CA THR A 192 22.92 -12.59 -5.43
C THR A 192 21.99 -12.60 -6.65
N ARG A 193 20.67 -12.53 -6.45
CA ARG A 193 19.68 -12.62 -7.53
C ARG A 193 19.41 -11.29 -8.22
N MET A 194 19.44 -10.19 -7.47
CA MET A 194 19.08 -8.86 -7.98
C MET A 194 20.29 -7.98 -8.29
N GLY A 195 21.42 -8.20 -7.60
CA GLY A 195 22.62 -7.39 -7.71
C GLY A 195 22.51 -6.05 -6.98
N THR A 196 23.66 -5.51 -6.56
CA THR A 196 23.78 -4.26 -5.80
C THR A 196 23.14 -3.08 -6.52
N GLY A 197 23.38 -2.96 -7.84
CA GLY A 197 22.92 -1.81 -8.62
C GLY A 197 21.40 -1.67 -8.68
N PHE A 198 20.67 -2.79 -8.77
CA PHE A 198 19.20 -2.75 -8.72
C PHE A 198 18.71 -2.51 -7.30
N LEU A 199 19.20 -3.28 -6.31
CA LEU A 199 18.76 -3.14 -4.92
C LEU A 199 19.00 -1.75 -4.32
N ALA A 200 20.08 -1.06 -4.69
CA ALA A 200 20.36 0.29 -4.24
C ALA A 200 19.40 1.34 -4.83
N ASN A 201 18.56 0.97 -5.80
CA ASN A 201 17.74 1.90 -6.57
C ASN A 201 16.24 1.54 -6.60
N VAL A 202 15.77 0.58 -5.79
CA VAL A 202 14.34 0.20 -5.73
C VAL A 202 13.49 1.11 -4.85
N GLY A 203 14.11 1.97 -4.04
CA GLY A 203 13.42 2.81 -3.05
C GLY A 203 12.48 3.86 -3.62
N THR A 204 11.64 4.40 -2.74
CA THR A 204 10.62 5.40 -3.00
C THR A 204 11.15 6.62 -3.75
N ALA A 205 12.38 7.07 -3.43
CA ALA A 205 13.00 8.22 -4.10
C ALA A 205 13.16 8.02 -5.62
N SER A 206 13.39 6.78 -6.06
CA SER A 206 13.44 6.43 -7.48
C SER A 206 12.05 6.20 -8.05
N VAL A 207 11.14 5.58 -7.29
CA VAL A 207 9.74 5.37 -7.71
C VAL A 207 9.00 6.69 -7.92
N ALA A 208 9.27 7.74 -7.14
CA ALA A 208 8.70 9.07 -7.36
C ALA A 208 9.12 9.67 -8.72
N ARG A 209 10.36 9.41 -9.17
CA ARG A 209 10.82 9.79 -10.52
C ARG A 209 10.15 8.96 -11.60
N ASP A 210 10.00 7.67 -11.37
CA ASP A 210 9.29 6.75 -12.27
C ASP A 210 7.84 7.17 -12.49
N MET A 211 7.16 7.57 -11.42
CA MET A 211 5.80 8.08 -11.48
C MET A 211 5.68 9.31 -12.39
N ASP A 212 6.70 10.18 -12.44
CA ASP A 212 6.73 11.30 -13.40
C ASP A 212 6.98 10.85 -14.83
N MET A 213 7.80 9.81 -15.04
CA MET A 213 7.98 9.20 -16.36
C MET A 213 6.68 8.56 -16.86
N VAL A 214 5.90 7.93 -15.97
CA VAL A 214 4.57 7.40 -16.29
C VAL A 214 3.60 8.52 -16.62
N ARG A 215 3.58 9.63 -15.87
CA ARG A 215 2.80 10.83 -16.23
C ARG A 215 3.12 11.31 -17.66
N GLN A 216 4.40 11.47 -17.99
CA GLN A 216 4.83 11.90 -19.32
C GLN A 216 4.38 10.92 -20.41
N ALA A 217 4.49 9.61 -20.14
CA ALA A 217 4.04 8.54 -21.02
C ALA A 217 2.52 8.52 -21.27
N LEU A 218 1.72 8.97 -20.29
CA LEU A 218 0.27 9.15 -20.42
C LEU A 218 -0.10 10.40 -21.22
N GLY A 219 0.82 11.38 -21.33
CA GLY A 219 0.60 12.66 -22.00
C GLY A 219 -0.16 13.68 -21.17
N ASP A 220 -0.22 13.50 -19.84
CA ASP A 220 -0.88 14.44 -18.93
C ASP A 220 0.12 15.48 -18.36
N ASP A 221 -0.26 16.76 -18.35
CA ASP A 221 0.56 17.81 -17.72
C ASP A 221 0.58 17.68 -16.19
N GLN A 222 -0.54 17.26 -15.61
CA GLN A 222 -0.70 17.01 -14.18
C GLN A 222 -1.43 15.68 -13.96
N ILE A 223 -1.08 14.97 -12.89
CA ILE A 223 -1.77 13.77 -12.45
C ILE A 223 -2.81 14.07 -11.38
N ASN A 224 -3.74 13.13 -11.23
CA ASN A 224 -4.50 12.93 -10.01
C ASN A 224 -3.96 11.67 -9.33
N TYR A 225 -3.89 11.64 -8.01
CA TYR A 225 -3.30 10.52 -7.29
C TYR A 225 -4.16 10.07 -6.11
N LEU A 226 -4.27 8.75 -5.95
CA LEU A 226 -4.85 8.08 -4.80
C LEU A 226 -3.86 7.05 -4.29
N GLY A 227 -3.18 7.39 -3.19
CA GLY A 227 -2.21 6.54 -2.52
C GLY A 227 -2.78 5.96 -1.25
N TYR A 228 -2.69 4.65 -1.11
CA TYR A 228 -3.06 3.92 0.09
C TYR A 228 -1.81 3.47 0.85
N SER A 229 -1.80 3.54 2.18
CA SER A 229 -0.73 2.96 2.99
C SER A 229 0.65 3.51 2.60
N TYR A 230 1.64 2.67 2.25
CA TYR A 230 2.92 3.09 1.64
C TYR A 230 2.77 4.01 0.41
N GLY A 231 1.69 3.91 -0.36
CA GLY A 231 1.38 4.86 -1.42
C GLY A 231 1.28 6.31 -0.92
N THR A 232 1.03 6.52 0.37
CA THR A 232 1.08 7.86 0.98
C THR A 232 2.50 8.41 1.13
N GLU A 233 3.48 7.56 1.38
CA GLU A 233 4.90 7.90 1.37
C GLU A 233 5.36 8.24 -0.06
N LEU A 234 4.99 7.41 -1.03
CA LEU A 234 5.24 7.69 -2.46
C LEU A 234 4.59 9.00 -2.91
N GLY A 235 3.34 9.25 -2.52
CA GLY A 235 2.64 10.51 -2.82
C GLY A 235 3.35 11.72 -2.23
N THR A 236 3.84 11.61 -0.99
CA THR A 236 4.61 12.66 -0.31
C THR A 236 5.93 12.92 -1.03
N ALA A 237 6.70 11.88 -1.35
CA ALA A 237 7.95 12.01 -2.11
C ALA A 237 7.73 12.61 -3.52
N TYR A 238 6.61 12.28 -4.18
CA TYR A 238 6.24 12.87 -5.45
C TYR A 238 5.91 14.37 -5.32
N LEU A 239 5.17 14.78 -4.29
CA LEU A 239 4.85 16.18 -4.05
C LEU A 239 6.11 17.04 -3.85
N GLU A 240 7.07 16.54 -3.08
CA GLU A 240 8.31 17.26 -2.80
C GLU A 240 9.12 17.53 -4.07
N LYS A 241 9.14 16.57 -5.00
CA LYS A 241 9.96 16.65 -6.20
C LYS A 241 9.21 17.23 -7.40
N PHE A 242 7.90 17.02 -7.47
CA PHE A 242 7.06 17.27 -8.65
C PHE A 242 5.69 17.85 -8.30
N GLY A 243 5.55 18.58 -7.19
CA GLY A 243 4.26 19.14 -6.75
C GLY A 243 3.54 20.01 -7.79
N ALA A 244 4.27 20.64 -8.71
CA ALA A 244 3.69 21.38 -9.84
C ALA A 244 2.94 20.48 -10.84
N HIS A 245 3.24 19.19 -10.87
CA HIS A 245 2.60 18.17 -11.72
C HIS A 245 1.42 17.48 -11.01
N VAL A 246 0.96 17.98 -9.86
CA VAL A 246 -0.20 17.43 -9.13
C VAL A 246 -1.43 18.32 -9.30
N ARG A 247 -2.53 17.74 -9.80
CA ARG A 247 -3.84 18.38 -9.84
C ARG A 247 -4.58 18.20 -8.51
N THR A 248 -4.80 16.96 -8.10
CA THR A 248 -5.43 16.56 -6.83
C THR A 248 -4.79 15.27 -6.30
N MET A 249 -4.60 15.18 -5.00
CA MET A 249 -3.99 14.03 -4.35
C MET A 249 -4.74 13.62 -3.08
N VAL A 250 -5.00 12.33 -2.94
CA VAL A 250 -5.64 11.72 -1.77
C VAL A 250 -4.66 10.72 -1.17
N LEU A 251 -4.38 10.88 0.12
CA LEU A 251 -3.48 10.01 0.88
C LEU A 251 -4.30 9.34 1.99
N ASP A 252 -4.57 8.04 1.86
CA ASP A 252 -5.43 7.28 2.77
C ASP A 252 -4.64 6.22 3.52
N GLY A 253 -4.74 6.23 4.86
CA GLY A 253 -3.88 5.40 5.72
C GLY A 253 -2.44 5.89 5.69
N ALA A 254 -2.21 7.10 6.20
CA ALA A 254 -0.96 7.85 6.06
C ALA A 254 0.25 7.31 6.84
N ILE A 255 1.42 7.33 6.20
CA ILE A 255 2.74 7.24 6.84
C ILE A 255 3.22 8.66 7.21
N ASP A 256 3.75 8.83 8.42
CA ASP A 256 4.36 10.09 8.87
C ASP A 256 5.87 10.05 8.58
N PRO A 257 6.37 10.81 7.58
CA PRO A 257 7.75 10.69 7.10
C PRO A 257 8.80 11.16 8.11
N ILE A 258 8.40 11.75 9.23
CA ILE A 258 9.32 12.16 10.31
C ILE A 258 9.68 10.98 11.22
N VAL A 259 8.79 9.99 11.32
CA VAL A 259 8.93 8.90 12.29
C VAL A 259 9.95 7.89 11.76
N GLY A 260 10.93 7.53 12.58
CA GLY A 260 11.92 6.52 12.22
C GLY A 260 11.35 5.09 12.28
N PRO A 261 11.96 4.12 11.56
CA PRO A 261 11.38 2.79 11.35
C PRO A 261 11.14 2.00 12.63
N VAL A 262 11.95 2.21 13.68
CA VAL A 262 11.75 1.54 14.98
C VAL A 262 10.52 2.08 15.71
N ASP A 263 10.36 3.40 15.75
CA ASP A 263 9.23 4.03 16.44
C ASP A 263 7.93 3.81 15.67
N GLU A 264 8.00 3.83 14.34
CA GLU A 264 6.90 3.46 13.46
C GLU A 264 6.41 2.04 13.74
N ASN A 265 7.33 1.06 13.80
CA ASN A 265 6.98 -0.32 14.11
C ASN A 265 6.33 -0.45 15.51
N VAL A 266 6.86 0.21 16.54
CA VAL A 266 6.25 0.21 17.88
C VAL A 266 4.82 0.78 17.85
N GLN A 267 4.60 1.87 17.12
CA GLN A 267 3.29 2.49 16.98
C GLN A 267 2.30 1.60 16.21
N GLN A 268 2.77 0.96 15.14
CA GLN A 268 1.98 0.01 14.36
C GLN A 268 1.56 -1.19 15.21
N MET A 269 2.47 -1.79 15.98
CA MET A 269 2.12 -2.92 16.85
C MET A 269 1.08 -2.51 17.90
N ALA A 270 1.16 -1.29 18.45
CA ALA A 270 0.12 -0.74 19.33
C ALA A 270 -1.24 -0.58 18.62
N GLY A 271 -1.23 -0.18 17.34
CA GLY A 271 -2.42 -0.12 16.48
C GLY A 271 -3.07 -1.49 16.32
N PHE A 272 -2.27 -2.51 16.01
CA PHE A 272 -2.77 -3.89 15.94
C PHE A 272 -3.33 -4.41 17.26
N GLN A 273 -2.74 -4.03 18.40
CA GLN A 273 -3.31 -4.38 19.70
C GLN A 273 -4.68 -3.73 19.92
N THR A 274 -4.86 -2.50 19.45
CA THR A 274 -6.16 -1.80 19.50
C THR A 274 -7.18 -2.52 18.63
N ALA A 275 -6.82 -2.87 17.39
CA ALA A 275 -7.71 -3.64 16.51
C ALA A 275 -8.01 -5.04 17.06
N PHE A 276 -7.05 -5.71 17.69
CA PHE A 276 -7.26 -6.98 18.38
C PHE A 276 -8.30 -6.85 19.49
N ASN A 277 -8.24 -5.76 20.28
CA ASN A 277 -9.21 -5.50 21.34
C ASN A 277 -10.62 -5.28 20.77
N ASP A 278 -10.73 -4.53 19.67
CA ASP A 278 -12.00 -4.28 18.98
C ASP A 278 -12.59 -5.58 18.41
N TYR A 279 -11.77 -6.39 17.73
CA TYR A 279 -12.16 -7.72 17.25
C TYR A 279 -12.64 -8.62 18.40
N ALA A 280 -11.88 -8.67 19.50
CA ALA A 280 -12.23 -9.55 20.62
C ALA A 280 -13.52 -9.11 21.30
N ALA A 281 -13.75 -7.79 21.42
CA ALA A 281 -15.01 -7.23 21.91
C ALA A 281 -16.19 -7.52 20.98
N ASP A 282 -15.98 -7.44 19.66
CA ASP A 282 -16.96 -7.81 18.64
C ASP A 282 -17.35 -9.29 18.74
N CYS A 283 -16.35 -10.16 18.78
CA CYS A 283 -16.49 -11.61 18.92
C CYS A 283 -17.23 -11.98 20.20
N ALA A 284 -16.90 -11.34 21.33
CA ALA A 284 -17.50 -11.57 22.65
C ALA A 284 -19.01 -11.25 22.73
N ARG A 285 -19.59 -10.60 21.71
CA ARG A 285 -21.05 -10.47 21.59
C ARG A 285 -21.74 -11.81 21.34
N SER A 286 -20.98 -12.82 20.90
CA SER A 286 -21.44 -14.20 20.77
C SER A 286 -20.92 -15.07 21.93
N PRO A 287 -21.76 -15.91 22.57
CA PRO A 287 -21.29 -16.86 23.58
C PRO A 287 -20.35 -17.93 23.01
N GLY A 288 -20.32 -18.09 21.68
CA GLY A 288 -19.42 -19.01 20.97
C GLY A 288 -18.04 -18.42 20.67
N CYS A 289 -17.71 -17.22 21.16
CA CYS A 289 -16.40 -16.61 20.90
C CYS A 289 -15.26 -17.49 21.45
N PRO A 290 -14.24 -17.86 20.64
CA PRO A 290 -13.10 -18.65 21.12
C PRO A 290 -12.27 -17.91 22.19
N LEU A 291 -12.33 -16.57 22.19
CA LEU A 291 -11.70 -15.72 23.21
C LEU A 291 -12.58 -15.52 24.45
N GLY A 292 -13.75 -16.14 24.52
CA GLY A 292 -14.72 -15.96 25.60
C GLY A 292 -15.38 -14.58 25.60
N THR A 293 -16.07 -14.25 26.68
CA THR A 293 -16.83 -12.99 26.83
C THR A 293 -16.29 -12.05 27.90
N ASP A 294 -15.17 -12.41 28.54
CA ASP A 294 -14.50 -11.59 29.56
C ASP A 294 -13.32 -10.85 28.93
N PRO A 295 -13.39 -9.51 28.80
CA PRO A 295 -12.31 -8.72 28.21
C PRO A 295 -10.96 -8.90 28.90
N ALA A 296 -10.94 -9.20 30.21
CA ALA A 296 -9.71 -9.43 30.94
C ALA A 296 -8.98 -10.72 30.54
N GLN A 297 -9.63 -11.61 29.77
CA GLN A 297 -9.09 -12.90 29.37
C GLN A 297 -8.80 -13.03 27.87
N PHE A 298 -9.12 -12.02 27.04
CA PHE A 298 -8.98 -12.11 25.59
C PHE A 298 -7.56 -12.51 25.16
N ILE A 299 -6.54 -11.82 25.67
CA ILE A 299 -5.14 -12.08 25.36
C ILE A 299 -4.72 -13.48 25.88
N ASN A 300 -5.02 -13.81 27.14
CA ASN A 300 -4.67 -15.12 27.71
C ASN A 300 -5.28 -16.28 26.93
N ARG A 301 -6.54 -16.13 26.49
CA ARG A 301 -7.24 -17.16 25.71
C ARG A 301 -6.70 -17.25 24.29
N TYR A 302 -6.30 -16.13 23.70
CA TYR A 302 -5.60 -16.13 22.41
C TYR A 302 -4.27 -16.90 22.51
N HIS A 303 -3.42 -16.58 23.49
CA HIS A 303 -2.16 -17.32 23.74
C HIS A 303 -2.37 -18.81 24.01
N ALA A 304 -3.42 -19.18 24.77
CA ALA A 304 -3.76 -20.58 25.00
C ALA A 304 -4.07 -21.36 23.68
N LEU A 305 -4.46 -20.66 22.62
CA LEU A 305 -4.70 -21.25 21.30
C LEU A 305 -3.45 -21.22 20.42
N VAL A 306 -2.67 -20.14 20.43
CA VAL A 306 -1.57 -19.95 19.47
C VAL A 306 -0.19 -20.37 20.00
N ASP A 307 0.11 -20.21 21.29
CA ASP A 307 1.43 -20.55 21.85
C ASP A 307 1.82 -22.03 21.66
N PRO A 308 0.89 -23.02 21.76
CA PRO A 308 1.23 -24.42 21.49
C PRO A 308 1.77 -24.67 20.07
N LEU A 309 1.48 -23.76 19.12
CA LEU A 309 1.90 -23.87 17.72
C LEU A 309 3.41 -23.70 17.53
N VAL A 310 4.12 -23.15 18.52
CA VAL A 310 5.60 -23.07 18.51
C VAL A 310 6.22 -24.47 18.51
N ALA A 311 5.64 -25.40 19.27
CA ALA A 311 6.14 -26.76 19.37
C ALA A 311 5.50 -27.71 18.36
N LYS A 312 4.22 -27.50 18.01
CA LYS A 312 3.47 -28.41 17.15
C LYS A 312 2.47 -27.65 16.29
N PRO A 313 2.64 -27.65 14.95
CA PRO A 313 1.68 -27.04 14.04
C PRO A 313 0.24 -27.54 14.26
N GLY A 314 -0.71 -26.61 14.16
CA GLY A 314 -2.14 -26.87 14.19
C GLY A 314 -2.57 -27.69 12.97
N ARG A 315 -3.67 -28.45 13.09
CA ARG A 315 -4.16 -29.25 11.97
C ARG A 315 -4.83 -28.34 10.95
N THR A 316 -4.54 -28.59 9.68
CA THR A 316 -5.23 -28.00 8.53
C THR A 316 -5.52 -29.07 7.50
N SER A 317 -6.44 -28.82 6.56
CA SER A 317 -6.58 -29.68 5.36
C SER A 317 -5.35 -29.61 4.44
N ASP A 318 -4.63 -28.49 4.48
CA ASP A 318 -3.34 -28.32 3.81
C ASP A 318 -2.23 -29.11 4.53
N PRO A 319 -1.31 -29.78 3.81
CA PRO A 319 -0.24 -30.58 4.43
C PRO A 319 0.79 -29.77 5.24
N ARG A 320 0.87 -28.46 5.09
CA ARG A 320 1.79 -27.60 5.86
C ARG A 320 1.44 -27.55 7.35
N GLY A 321 0.16 -27.71 7.70
CA GLY A 321 -0.32 -27.36 9.03
C GLY A 321 -0.30 -25.84 9.26
N LEU A 322 -0.64 -25.43 10.47
CA LEU A 322 -0.57 -24.02 10.89
C LEU A 322 0.54 -23.83 11.94
N GLY A 323 1.67 -23.24 11.55
CA GLY A 323 2.75 -22.87 12.49
C GLY A 323 2.43 -21.59 13.28
N TYR A 324 3.23 -21.31 14.32
CA TYR A 324 3.06 -20.10 15.15
C TYR A 324 3.19 -18.79 14.33
N ALA A 325 4.20 -18.71 13.47
CA ALA A 325 4.42 -17.53 12.61
C ALA A 325 3.21 -17.29 11.70
N ASP A 326 2.74 -18.33 10.99
CA ASP A 326 1.54 -18.24 10.16
C ASP A 326 0.27 -17.89 10.96
N ALA A 327 0.08 -18.43 12.17
CA ALA A 327 -1.07 -18.05 13.02
C ALA A 327 -1.02 -16.56 13.41
N THR A 328 0.18 -16.05 13.66
CA THR A 328 0.42 -14.63 13.97
C THR A 328 0.17 -13.76 12.74
N THR A 329 0.74 -14.11 11.59
CA THR A 329 0.53 -13.42 10.30
C THR A 329 -0.95 -13.43 9.90
N GLY A 330 -1.64 -14.56 10.02
CA GLY A 330 -3.06 -14.67 9.71
C GLY A 330 -3.93 -13.83 10.66
N THR A 331 -3.56 -13.74 11.94
CA THR A 331 -4.24 -12.83 12.88
C THR A 331 -4.00 -11.38 12.50
N ILE A 332 -2.76 -10.99 12.22
CA ILE A 332 -2.42 -9.64 11.73
C ILE A 332 -3.23 -9.29 10.48
N ASN A 333 -3.25 -10.16 9.46
CA ASN A 333 -4.03 -9.93 8.23
C ASN A 333 -5.52 -9.74 8.53
N ALA A 334 -6.08 -10.55 9.42
CA ALA A 334 -7.49 -10.41 9.77
C ALA A 334 -7.83 -9.09 10.47
N LEU A 335 -6.87 -8.44 11.12
CA LEU A 335 -7.08 -7.18 11.81
C LEU A 335 -7.05 -5.97 10.87
N TYR A 336 -6.61 -6.11 9.61
CA TYR A 336 -6.68 -5.03 8.62
C TYR A 336 -8.12 -4.62 8.29
N THR A 337 -9.09 -5.55 8.38
CA THR A 337 -10.49 -5.25 8.02
C THR A 337 -11.48 -6.11 8.82
N PRO A 338 -12.60 -5.55 9.31
CA PRO A 338 -13.66 -6.31 9.97
C PRO A 338 -14.25 -7.43 9.09
N ALA A 339 -14.14 -7.30 7.76
CA ALA A 339 -14.55 -8.34 6.83
C ALA A 339 -13.81 -9.68 7.06
N HIS A 340 -12.60 -9.63 7.61
CA HIS A 340 -11.79 -10.80 7.90
C HIS A 340 -11.98 -11.39 9.32
N TRP A 341 -12.63 -10.65 10.23
CA TRP A 341 -12.82 -11.10 11.63
C TRP A 341 -13.52 -12.46 11.74
N LYS A 342 -14.47 -12.74 10.85
CA LYS A 342 -15.14 -14.05 10.78
C LYS A 342 -14.18 -15.22 10.48
N TYR A 343 -13.16 -15.00 9.65
CA TYR A 343 -12.17 -16.01 9.32
C TYR A 343 -11.19 -16.21 10.48
N LEU A 344 -10.82 -15.13 11.18
CA LEU A 344 -10.05 -15.21 12.42
C LEU A 344 -10.80 -16.01 13.49
N THR A 345 -12.08 -15.69 13.73
CA THR A 345 -12.92 -16.45 14.66
C THR A 345 -13.02 -17.92 14.27
N SER A 346 -13.22 -18.22 12.98
CA SER A 346 -13.29 -19.59 12.47
C SER A 346 -11.99 -20.37 12.69
N GLY A 347 -10.84 -19.79 12.37
CA GLY A 347 -9.54 -20.42 12.57
C GLY A 347 -9.21 -20.66 14.06
N LEU A 348 -9.49 -19.69 14.93
CA LEU A 348 -9.33 -19.84 16.38
C LEU A 348 -10.25 -20.92 16.97
N LEU A 349 -11.49 -21.02 16.47
CA LEU A 349 -12.40 -22.12 16.81
C LEU A 349 -11.88 -23.48 16.33
N GLY A 350 -11.21 -23.51 15.17
CA GLY A 350 -10.50 -24.69 14.66
C GLY A 350 -9.42 -25.17 15.63
N LEU A 351 -8.57 -24.25 16.10
CA LEU A 351 -7.56 -24.51 17.12
C LEU A 351 -8.18 -24.99 18.44
N GLN A 352 -9.22 -24.31 18.92
CA GLN A 352 -9.90 -24.65 20.18
C GLN A 352 -10.47 -26.08 20.18
N ARG A 353 -10.99 -26.54 19.04
CA ARG A 353 -11.56 -27.90 18.89
C ARG A 353 -10.51 -28.96 18.52
N GLY A 354 -9.27 -28.57 18.22
CA GLY A 354 -8.26 -29.46 17.66
C GLY A 354 -8.64 -30.01 16.26
N THR A 355 -9.47 -29.26 15.53
CA THR A 355 -9.93 -29.59 14.17
C THR A 355 -9.13 -28.78 13.14
N ASP A 356 -9.73 -28.50 11.97
CA ASP A 356 -9.12 -27.70 10.92
C ASP A 356 -9.08 -26.21 11.31
N ALA A 357 -7.87 -25.63 11.33
CA ALA A 357 -7.63 -24.20 11.52
C ALA A 357 -7.24 -23.50 10.19
N GLY A 358 -7.64 -24.08 9.05
CA GLY A 358 -7.24 -23.65 7.72
C GLY A 358 -7.55 -22.20 7.39
N ASP A 359 -8.58 -21.59 7.99
CA ASP A 359 -8.89 -20.17 7.75
C ASP A 359 -7.77 -19.23 8.24
N LEU A 360 -7.06 -19.57 9.32
CA LEU A 360 -5.88 -18.81 9.75
C LEU A 360 -4.70 -18.99 8.79
N LEU A 361 -4.52 -20.20 8.23
CA LEU A 361 -3.49 -20.45 7.23
C LEU A 361 -3.80 -19.73 5.91
N LEU A 362 -5.08 -19.66 5.52
CA LEU A 362 -5.53 -18.93 4.35
C LEU A 362 -5.32 -17.42 4.52
N LEU A 363 -5.59 -16.87 5.71
CA LEU A 363 -5.26 -15.47 6.02
C LEU A 363 -3.75 -15.22 5.93
N ALA A 364 -2.92 -16.15 6.41
CA ALA A 364 -1.47 -16.03 6.27
C ALA A 364 -1.01 -16.11 4.81
N ASP A 365 -1.59 -17.03 4.02
CA ASP A 365 -1.31 -17.16 2.59
C ASP A 365 -1.69 -15.91 1.80
N ASP A 366 -2.84 -15.31 2.11
CA ASP A 366 -3.29 -14.06 1.53
C ASP A 366 -2.31 -12.91 1.81
N TYR A 367 -1.84 -12.78 3.05
CA TYR A 367 -0.85 -11.77 3.44
C TYR A 367 0.51 -11.96 2.76
N GLU A 368 0.96 -13.22 2.65
CA GLU A 368 2.25 -13.57 2.07
C GLU A 368 2.21 -13.66 0.54
N GLY A 369 1.05 -13.44 -0.10
CA GLY A 369 0.91 -13.50 -1.55
C GLY A 369 1.00 -14.91 -2.13
N ARG A 370 0.68 -15.95 -1.34
CA ARG A 370 0.75 -17.35 -1.76
C ARG A 370 -0.57 -17.84 -2.35
N GLY A 371 -0.59 -18.10 -3.65
CA GLY A 371 -1.75 -18.68 -4.33
C GLY A 371 -1.99 -20.17 -3.98
N ARG A 372 -3.17 -20.70 -4.34
CA ARG A 372 -3.55 -22.11 -4.10
C ARG A 372 -2.61 -23.14 -4.72
N GLY A 373 -1.88 -22.77 -5.77
CA GLY A 373 -0.85 -23.61 -6.40
C GLY A 373 0.47 -23.69 -5.62
N GLY A 374 0.60 -22.91 -4.54
CA GLY A 374 1.83 -22.81 -3.75
C GLY A 374 2.88 -21.85 -4.32
N HIS A 375 2.52 -21.06 -5.33
CA HIS A 375 3.36 -20.01 -5.89
C HIS A 375 3.14 -18.69 -5.17
N TYR A 376 4.23 -17.99 -4.90
CA TYR A 376 4.21 -16.68 -4.26
C TYR A 376 4.23 -15.55 -5.30
N THR A 377 3.54 -14.45 -5.04
CA THR A 377 3.81 -13.15 -5.68
C THR A 377 5.11 -12.55 -5.14
N ASN A 378 5.63 -11.49 -5.78
CA ASN A 378 6.91 -10.88 -5.42
C ASN A 378 6.78 -9.73 -4.43
N ASP A 379 5.56 -9.49 -3.97
CA ASP A 379 5.17 -8.48 -3.00
C ASP A 379 6.04 -8.50 -1.75
N GLN A 380 6.22 -9.64 -1.09
CA GLN A 380 6.98 -9.70 0.17
C GLN A 380 8.50 -9.54 -0.02
N ASP A 381 9.05 -10.00 -1.14
CA ASP A 381 10.45 -9.72 -1.47
C ASP A 381 10.63 -8.22 -1.80
N ALA A 382 9.69 -7.63 -2.55
CA ALA A 382 9.72 -6.22 -2.90
C ALA A 382 9.50 -5.33 -1.67
N PHE A 383 8.56 -5.67 -0.80
CA PHE A 383 8.28 -5.01 0.47
C PHE A 383 9.57 -4.83 1.28
N ASN A 384 10.27 -5.94 1.50
CA ASN A 384 11.51 -5.93 2.28
C ASN A 384 12.61 -5.14 1.58
N ALA A 385 12.80 -5.30 0.27
CA ALA A 385 13.85 -4.60 -0.42
C ALA A 385 13.64 -3.08 -0.49
N ILE A 386 12.41 -2.63 -0.69
CA ILE A 386 12.03 -1.22 -0.77
C ILE A 386 12.15 -0.58 0.62
N ARG A 387 11.50 -1.15 1.65
CA ARG A 387 11.53 -0.59 3.01
C ARG A 387 12.95 -0.48 3.56
N CYS A 388 13.83 -1.42 3.22
CA CYS A 388 15.22 -1.39 3.69
C CYS A 388 16.09 -0.31 3.05
N VAL A 389 15.64 0.29 1.94
CA VAL A 389 16.34 1.42 1.31
C VAL A 389 15.61 2.76 1.48
N ASP A 390 14.45 2.79 2.13
CA ASP A 390 13.68 4.03 2.34
C ASP A 390 14.01 4.73 3.67
N ALA A 391 14.63 4.02 4.63
CA ALA A 391 15.17 4.66 5.83
C ALA A 391 16.37 3.90 6.41
N PRO A 392 17.33 4.61 7.05
CA PRO A 392 18.41 3.96 7.77
C PRO A 392 17.87 3.22 9.00
N SER A 393 18.20 1.93 9.10
CA SER A 393 17.89 1.10 10.28
C SER A 393 19.02 1.12 11.31
N PRO A 394 18.73 1.17 12.62
CA PRO A 394 19.75 1.06 13.66
C PRO A 394 20.53 -0.25 13.56
N LYS A 395 21.86 -0.16 13.66
CA LYS A 395 22.76 -1.32 13.54
C LYS A 395 23.19 -1.90 14.90
N ASP A 396 23.01 -1.14 15.98
CA ASP A 396 23.32 -1.56 17.34
C ASP A 396 22.20 -2.44 17.92
N SER A 397 22.57 -3.43 18.73
CA SER A 397 21.59 -4.34 19.33
C SER A 397 20.71 -3.67 20.41
N ALA A 398 21.20 -2.62 21.08
CA ALA A 398 20.48 -1.97 22.17
C ALA A 398 19.17 -1.32 21.70
N SER A 399 19.18 -0.72 20.50
CA SER A 399 17.98 -0.20 19.84
C SER A 399 16.90 -1.26 19.68
N TRP A 400 17.26 -2.48 19.26
CA TRP A 400 16.32 -3.59 19.03
C TRP A 400 15.83 -4.25 20.32
N VAL A 401 16.68 -4.33 21.34
CA VAL A 401 16.28 -4.79 22.68
C VAL A 401 15.26 -3.82 23.29
N SER A 402 15.48 -2.51 23.15
CA SER A 402 14.52 -1.47 23.57
C SER A 402 13.21 -1.56 22.78
N ALA A 403 13.29 -1.79 21.47
CA ALA A 403 12.12 -1.97 20.61
C ALA A 403 11.27 -3.18 21.03
N ASP A 404 11.88 -4.36 21.24
CA ASP A 404 11.18 -5.56 21.72
C ASP A 404 10.49 -5.31 23.06
N GLN A 405 11.17 -4.66 24.02
CA GLN A 405 10.56 -4.34 25.30
C GLN A 405 9.32 -3.44 25.15
N ARG A 406 9.38 -2.42 24.28
CA ARG A 406 8.26 -1.51 24.01
C ARG A 406 7.12 -2.20 23.27
N ILE A 407 7.43 -3.04 22.27
CA ILE A 407 6.44 -3.80 21.50
C ILE A 407 5.70 -4.77 22.41
N ARG A 408 6.39 -5.51 23.29
CA ARG A 408 5.75 -6.44 24.24
C ARG A 408 4.78 -5.74 25.19
N GLN A 409 5.07 -4.50 25.56
CA GLN A 409 4.18 -3.68 26.39
C GLN A 409 2.99 -3.13 25.58
N ALA A 410 3.24 -2.69 24.36
CA ALA A 410 2.23 -2.07 23.50
C ALA A 410 1.27 -3.08 22.86
N ALA A 411 1.75 -4.30 22.59
CA ALA A 411 1.03 -5.34 21.89
C ALA A 411 1.24 -6.73 22.54
N PRO A 412 0.78 -6.92 23.79
CA PRO A 412 0.90 -8.19 24.47
C PRO A 412 0.34 -9.38 23.68
N PHE A 413 -0.70 -9.21 22.85
CA PHE A 413 -1.24 -10.32 22.04
C PHE A 413 -0.24 -10.93 21.04
N LEU A 414 0.78 -10.18 20.62
CA LEU A 414 1.86 -10.66 19.73
C LEU A 414 3.04 -11.28 20.49
N SER A 415 3.05 -11.15 21.81
CA SER A 415 4.20 -11.51 22.63
C SER A 415 4.21 -12.98 22.98
N TYR A 416 5.22 -13.71 22.54
CA TYR A 416 5.50 -15.05 23.05
C TYR A 416 6.48 -15.00 24.22
N GLY A 417 6.14 -15.66 25.32
CA GLY A 417 7.00 -15.77 26.49
C GLY A 417 7.30 -14.44 27.19
N GLN A 418 8.39 -14.40 27.95
CA GLN A 418 8.82 -13.21 28.71
C GLN A 418 9.96 -12.48 27.98
N PHE A 419 10.13 -11.19 28.30
CA PHE A 419 11.28 -10.41 27.84
C PHE A 419 12.60 -11.05 28.31
N THR A 420 13.53 -11.28 27.39
CA THR A 420 14.78 -12.01 27.65
C THR A 420 15.98 -11.10 27.88
N GLY A 421 15.85 -9.80 27.61
CA GLY A 421 16.99 -8.87 27.56
C GLY A 421 17.80 -8.97 26.26
N SER A 422 17.32 -9.70 25.25
CA SER A 422 17.94 -9.84 23.93
C SER A 422 16.86 -9.79 22.85
N ALA A 423 17.20 -9.31 21.66
CA ALA A 423 16.31 -9.25 20.50
C ALA A 423 17.15 -9.27 19.22
N PRO A 424 16.66 -9.91 18.14
CA PRO A 424 17.32 -9.85 16.85
C PRO A 424 17.20 -8.46 16.25
N ARG A 425 18.24 -8.03 15.53
CA ARG A 425 18.12 -6.90 14.62
C ARG A 425 17.14 -7.25 13.50
N ASP A 426 16.39 -6.26 13.01
CA ASP A 426 15.55 -6.45 11.80
C ASP A 426 16.40 -6.73 10.56
N LEU A 427 15.77 -7.36 9.55
CA LEU A 427 16.35 -7.59 8.23
C LEU A 427 17.02 -6.34 7.64
N CYS A 428 16.43 -5.16 7.79
CA CYS A 428 16.97 -3.93 7.21
C CYS A 428 18.26 -3.43 7.87
N ALA A 429 18.50 -3.78 9.14
CA ALA A 429 19.79 -3.51 9.78
C ALA A 429 20.94 -4.35 9.17
N LEU A 430 20.59 -5.43 8.47
CA LEU A 430 21.48 -6.40 7.83
C LEU A 430 21.46 -6.30 6.30
N TRP A 431 20.78 -5.29 5.75
CA TRP A 431 20.60 -5.11 4.31
C TRP A 431 21.94 -4.73 3.63
N PRO A 432 22.22 -5.25 2.41
CA PRO A 432 23.54 -5.16 1.81
C PRO A 432 23.81 -3.83 1.07
N VAL A 433 22.82 -2.95 0.99
CA VAL A 433 22.91 -1.63 0.34
C VAL A 433 22.40 -0.54 1.28
N PRO A 434 22.92 0.71 1.18
CA PRO A 434 22.50 1.79 2.06
C PRO A 434 21.08 2.28 1.74
N ALA A 435 20.47 2.94 2.71
CA ALA A 435 19.25 3.70 2.48
C ALA A 435 19.49 4.88 1.54
N THR A 436 18.50 5.14 0.69
CA THR A 436 18.43 6.24 -0.29
C THR A 436 17.63 7.44 0.20
N SER A 437 16.94 7.28 1.32
CA SER A 437 16.13 8.28 1.98
C SER A 437 16.37 8.27 3.49
N THR A 438 15.95 9.34 4.16
CA THR A 438 15.99 9.45 5.63
C THR A 438 14.71 10.11 6.11
N PRO A 439 14.21 9.78 7.32
CA PRO A 439 13.04 10.46 7.88
C PRO A 439 13.21 11.99 7.92
N HIS A 440 12.20 12.70 7.44
CA HIS A 440 12.15 14.16 7.44
C HIS A 440 10.71 14.66 7.31
N ALA A 441 10.49 15.94 7.65
CA ALA A 441 9.17 16.54 7.55
C ALA A 441 8.77 16.75 6.09
N ALA A 442 7.53 16.37 5.76
CA ALA A 442 6.95 16.66 4.47
C ALA A 442 6.88 18.17 4.23
N SER A 443 7.21 18.59 3.01
CA SER A 443 7.04 19.99 2.60
C SER A 443 5.55 20.34 2.42
N PRO A 444 5.09 21.54 2.85
CA PRO A 444 3.72 21.97 2.62
C PRO A 444 3.33 21.91 1.14
N ALA A 445 2.17 21.31 0.85
CA ALA A 445 1.64 21.25 -0.50
C ALA A 445 1.01 22.59 -0.91
N ALA A 446 0.89 22.83 -2.22
CA ALA A 446 0.12 23.98 -2.68
C ALA A 446 -1.35 23.87 -2.21
N PRO A 447 -1.99 24.99 -1.80
CA PRO A 447 -3.33 24.95 -1.21
C PRO A 447 -4.35 24.22 -2.09
N GLY A 448 -5.09 23.30 -1.48
CA GLY A 448 -6.15 22.52 -2.12
C GLY A 448 -5.67 21.35 -2.99
N LYS A 449 -4.36 21.09 -3.09
CA LYS A 449 -3.81 20.00 -3.91
C LYS A 449 -3.77 18.63 -3.24
N VAL A 450 -3.94 18.57 -1.92
CA VAL A 450 -3.87 17.32 -1.16
C VAL A 450 -4.96 17.28 -0.11
N ILE A 451 -5.55 16.10 0.09
CA ILE A 451 -6.33 15.75 1.28
C ILE A 451 -5.78 14.46 1.89
N VAL A 452 -5.89 14.32 3.21
CA VAL A 452 -5.51 13.10 3.93
C VAL A 452 -6.76 12.44 4.49
N VAL A 453 -6.87 11.12 4.38
CA VAL A 453 -7.90 10.29 5.00
C VAL A 453 -7.24 9.43 6.07
N SER A 454 -7.85 9.38 7.26
CA SER A 454 -7.28 8.62 8.37
C SER A 454 -8.37 8.00 9.24
N THR A 455 -8.22 6.71 9.51
CA THR A 455 -9.15 5.89 10.28
C THR A 455 -8.80 5.92 11.77
N THR A 456 -9.79 6.07 12.66
CA THR A 456 -9.57 6.26 14.10
C THR A 456 -8.81 5.11 14.76
N HIS A 457 -9.14 3.87 14.43
CA HIS A 457 -8.45 2.67 14.88
C HIS A 457 -7.80 1.92 13.69
N ASP A 458 -7.11 2.65 12.81
CA ASP A 458 -6.25 2.01 11.79
C ASP A 458 -5.11 1.25 12.48
N PRO A 459 -4.99 -0.08 12.27
CA PRO A 459 -3.93 -0.86 12.92
C PRO A 459 -2.56 -0.67 12.26
N ALA A 460 -2.52 -0.40 10.96
CA ALA A 460 -1.29 -0.40 10.18
C ALA A 460 -0.66 1.00 10.10
N THR A 461 -1.50 2.03 9.92
CA THR A 461 -1.08 3.44 9.89
C THR A 461 -1.92 4.26 10.87
N PRO A 462 -1.55 4.25 12.18
CA PRO A 462 -2.38 4.80 13.24
C PRO A 462 -2.85 6.23 12.98
N TYR A 463 -4.07 6.55 13.43
CA TYR A 463 -4.75 7.83 13.17
C TYR A 463 -3.87 9.09 13.31
N GLN A 464 -2.99 9.09 14.32
CA GLN A 464 -2.13 10.23 14.60
C GLN A 464 -1.12 10.51 13.47
N ALA A 465 -0.68 9.50 12.73
CA ALA A 465 0.17 9.66 11.55
C ALA A 465 -0.55 10.46 10.46
N GLY A 466 -1.82 10.17 10.19
CA GLY A 466 -2.65 10.95 9.26
C GLY A 466 -2.90 12.38 9.71
N VAL A 467 -3.14 12.59 11.01
CA VAL A 467 -3.24 13.95 11.58
C VAL A 467 -1.93 14.73 11.38
N ASN A 468 -0.79 14.09 11.59
CA ASN A 468 0.52 14.71 11.43
C ASN A 468 0.83 15.03 9.97
N LEU A 469 0.60 14.07 9.06
CA LEU A 469 0.84 14.28 7.63
C LEU A 469 -0.05 15.39 7.08
N ALA A 470 -1.34 15.42 7.44
CA ALA A 470 -2.25 16.49 7.03
C ALA A 470 -1.75 17.87 7.48
N ARG A 471 -1.23 17.96 8.71
CA ARG A 471 -0.63 19.19 9.27
C ARG A 471 0.62 19.61 8.51
N GLN A 472 1.52 18.67 8.22
CA GLN A 472 2.76 18.94 7.49
C GLN A 472 2.47 19.45 6.07
N LEU A 473 1.54 18.80 5.38
CA LEU A 473 1.14 19.16 4.01
C LEU A 473 0.26 20.41 3.94
N GLY A 474 -0.29 20.89 5.06
CA GLY A 474 -1.27 21.98 5.09
C GLY A 474 -2.61 21.63 4.43
N GLY A 475 -2.93 20.34 4.33
CA GLY A 475 -4.15 19.81 3.72
C GLY A 475 -5.24 19.51 4.74
N PRO A 476 -6.52 19.45 4.34
CA PRO A 476 -7.58 19.00 5.22
C PRO A 476 -7.49 17.50 5.50
N LEU A 477 -8.01 17.12 6.67
CA LEU A 477 -8.14 15.74 7.12
C LEU A 477 -9.60 15.30 7.06
N ILE A 478 -9.85 14.15 6.45
CA ILE A 478 -11.08 13.37 6.60
C ILE A 478 -10.81 12.29 7.64
N THR A 479 -11.57 12.30 8.73
CA THR A 479 -11.54 11.21 9.71
C THR A 479 -12.62 10.20 9.38
N TYR A 480 -12.25 8.93 9.25
CA TYR A 480 -13.19 7.82 9.25
C TYR A 480 -13.21 7.15 10.63
N ASP A 481 -14.39 7.00 11.23
CA ASP A 481 -14.54 6.38 12.54
C ASP A 481 -14.79 4.87 12.40
N GLY A 482 -13.75 4.07 12.65
CA GLY A 482 -13.78 2.63 12.48
C GLY A 482 -12.46 1.95 12.78
N THR A 483 -12.45 0.61 12.67
CA THR A 483 -11.30 -0.26 12.91
C THR A 483 -10.97 -1.01 11.64
N GLN A 484 -10.18 -0.39 10.77
CA GLN A 484 -9.70 -0.97 9.52
C GLN A 484 -8.53 -0.14 9.00
N HIS A 485 -7.72 -0.75 8.15
CA HIS A 485 -6.70 -0.04 7.41
C HIS A 485 -7.31 0.56 6.13
N THR A 486 -7.14 1.87 5.93
CA THR A 486 -7.71 2.65 4.81
C THR A 486 -9.24 2.69 4.77
N ALA A 487 -9.84 3.59 4.01
CA ALA A 487 -11.30 3.77 3.93
C ALA A 487 -11.85 4.15 2.54
N VAL A 488 -11.03 4.76 1.68
CA VAL A 488 -11.48 5.29 0.39
C VAL A 488 -11.80 4.16 -0.58
N PHE A 489 -13.01 4.18 -1.14
CA PHE A 489 -13.58 3.15 -2.01
C PHE A 489 -13.60 1.76 -1.38
N ASN A 490 -13.76 1.73 -0.05
CA ASN A 490 -13.81 0.51 0.76
C ASN A 490 -15.15 0.36 1.51
N GLY A 491 -16.22 0.94 0.97
CA GLY A 491 -17.60 0.73 1.42
C GLY A 491 -18.27 1.88 2.19
N ASP A 492 -17.53 2.90 2.61
CA ASP A 492 -18.11 4.06 3.32
C ASP A 492 -18.53 5.19 2.37
N GLN A 493 -19.84 5.39 2.21
CA GLN A 493 -20.38 6.39 1.29
C GLN A 493 -20.03 7.84 1.68
N CYS A 494 -19.78 8.13 2.97
CA CYS A 494 -19.45 9.47 3.42
C CYS A 494 -18.04 9.86 2.97
N VAL A 495 -17.07 8.96 3.17
CA VAL A 495 -15.69 9.10 2.70
C VAL A 495 -15.67 9.18 1.18
N ASP A 496 -16.32 8.22 0.50
CA ASP A 496 -16.32 8.12 -0.95
C ASP A 496 -16.93 9.36 -1.61
N ALA A 497 -18.07 9.85 -1.10
CA ALA A 497 -18.70 11.05 -1.64
C ALA A 497 -17.82 12.30 -1.47
N ALA A 498 -17.09 12.43 -0.36
CA ALA A 498 -16.17 13.54 -0.15
C ALA A 498 -14.95 13.45 -1.08
N VAL A 499 -14.35 12.27 -1.21
CA VAL A 499 -13.20 12.03 -2.09
C VAL A 499 -13.57 12.22 -3.55
N MET A 500 -14.72 11.71 -4.01
CA MET A 500 -15.16 11.90 -5.39
C MET A 500 -15.39 13.37 -5.72
N ARG A 501 -16.03 14.14 -4.83
CA ARG A 501 -16.20 15.60 -5.02
C ARG A 501 -14.86 16.31 -5.09
N TYR A 502 -13.90 15.91 -4.26
CA TYR A 502 -12.55 16.47 -4.28
C TYR A 502 -11.82 16.15 -5.58
N LEU A 503 -11.74 14.88 -5.98
CA LEU A 503 -11.07 14.46 -7.20
C LEU A 503 -11.71 15.11 -8.44
N VAL A 504 -13.03 15.04 -8.59
CA VAL A 504 -13.72 15.54 -9.78
C VAL A 504 -13.75 17.08 -9.82
N ALA A 505 -14.20 17.72 -8.75
CA ALA A 505 -14.51 19.16 -8.75
C ALA A 505 -13.48 20.02 -8.01
N GLY A 506 -12.46 19.44 -7.38
CA GLY A 506 -11.51 20.18 -6.52
C GLY A 506 -12.16 20.70 -5.23
N THR A 507 -13.33 20.20 -4.86
CA THR A 507 -14.07 20.67 -3.67
C THR A 507 -13.48 20.03 -2.42
N LEU A 508 -12.86 20.84 -1.56
CA LEU A 508 -12.27 20.36 -0.31
C LEU A 508 -13.34 19.97 0.72
N PRO A 509 -13.08 18.95 1.54
CA PRO A 509 -13.92 18.69 2.72
C PRO A 509 -13.85 19.89 3.69
N PRO A 510 -14.93 20.20 4.41
CA PRO A 510 -14.89 21.24 5.43
C PRO A 510 -13.93 20.85 6.57
N PRO A 511 -13.50 21.82 7.40
CA PRO A 511 -12.68 21.52 8.57
C PRO A 511 -13.34 20.48 9.48
N SER A 512 -12.54 19.58 10.03
CA SER A 512 -13.02 18.52 10.95
C SER A 512 -14.08 17.60 10.33
N TYR A 513 -13.97 17.30 9.03
CA TYR A 513 -14.88 16.37 8.36
C TYR A 513 -14.73 14.95 8.95
N ARG A 514 -15.83 14.41 9.46
CA ARG A 514 -15.88 13.08 10.09
C ARG A 514 -16.97 12.24 9.45
N CYS A 515 -16.60 11.03 9.07
CA CYS A 515 -17.50 9.97 8.61
C CYS A 515 -17.58 8.89 9.68
N LYS A 516 -18.77 8.33 9.88
CA LYS A 516 -19.03 7.27 10.86
C LYS A 516 -19.55 6.05 10.12
N SER A 517 -19.01 4.88 10.49
CA SER A 517 -19.52 3.59 10.07
C SER A 517 -20.90 3.26 10.65
#